data_AF-A0A7S2WBF2-F1
#
_entry.id   AF-A0A7S2WBF2-F1
#
_cell.length_a   1.000
_cell.length_b   1.000
_cell.length_c   1.000
_cell.angle_alpha   90.00
_cell.angle_beta   90.00
_cell.angle_gamma   90.00
#
_symmetry.space_group_name_H-M   'P 1'
#
loop_
_entity.id
_entity.type
_entity.pdbx_description
1 polymer ?
#
loop_
_entity_poly.entity_id
_entity_poly.type
_entity_poly.pdbx_seq_one_letter_code
_entity_poly.pdbx_strand_id
1 'polypeptide(L)'
;MPSTRWPLLALGVALAGVGAMLMLLRQRRRLGHAVWNACHELTAEIAWERMPKRIILLRHGQSESNAHIEILAEKPDQALELTSKGLEQSKRAAKHIKKLLGATGRLSVILSPFERCQETWGVVEGKSV
;
A
#
# COMPACT_ATOMS: atom_id res chain seq x y z
N MET A 1 32.65 48.08 -51.22
CA MET A 1 32.82 46.91 -50.34
C MET A 1 31.64 46.85 -49.39
N PRO A 2 30.80 45.81 -49.40
CA PRO A 2 29.65 45.75 -48.50
C PRO A 2 30.16 45.63 -47.06
N SER A 3 29.65 46.48 -46.17
CA SER A 3 30.08 46.60 -44.78
C SER A 3 29.87 45.28 -44.03
N THR A 4 30.96 44.66 -43.59
CA THR A 4 31.04 43.38 -42.85
C THR A 4 30.35 43.38 -41.46
N ARG A 5 29.72 44.49 -41.04
CA ARG A 5 29.13 44.66 -39.71
C ARG A 5 27.71 44.08 -39.55
N TRP A 6 26.92 44.05 -40.63
CA TRP A 6 25.55 43.50 -40.61
C TRP A 6 25.44 42.00 -40.28
N PRO A 7 26.27 41.10 -40.86
CA PRO A 7 26.17 39.68 -40.52
C PRO A 7 26.58 39.38 -39.07
N LEU A 8 27.52 40.14 -38.50
CA LEU A 8 27.93 39.98 -37.10
C LEU A 8 26.84 40.44 -36.11
N LEU A 9 26.14 41.55 -36.43
CA LEU A 9 25.01 42.01 -35.63
C LEU A 9 23.83 41.02 -35.68
N ALA A 10 23.51 40.50 -36.86
CA ALA A 10 22.47 39.48 -37.04
C ALA A 10 22.78 38.20 -36.24
N LEU A 11 24.04 37.75 -36.26
CA LEU A 11 24.48 36.60 -35.45
C LEU A 11 24.35 36.87 -33.94
N GLY A 12 24.73 38.07 -33.48
CA GLY A 12 24.59 38.46 -32.07
C GLY A 12 23.14 38.46 -31.58
N VAL A 13 22.21 38.97 -32.38
CA VAL A 13 20.77 38.95 -32.07
C VAL A 13 20.21 37.52 -32.03
N ALA A 14 20.61 36.68 -32.99
CA ALA A 14 20.20 35.27 -33.01
C ALA A 14 20.70 34.50 -31.78
N LEU A 15 21.96 34.69 -31.37
CA LEU A 15 22.53 34.06 -30.18
C LEU A 15 21.82 34.51 -28.88
N ALA A 16 21.47 35.80 -28.77
CA ALA A 16 20.69 36.31 -27.64
C ALA A 16 19.29 35.70 -27.58
N GLY A 17 18.63 35.54 -28.74
CA GLY A 17 17.32 34.87 -28.84
C GLY A 17 17.38 33.40 -28.43
N VAL A 18 18.39 32.65 -28.86
CA VAL A 18 18.63 31.27 -28.44
C VAL A 18 18.90 31.20 -26.93
N GLY A 19 19.72 32.11 -26.39
CA GLY A 19 19.99 32.20 -24.95
C GLY A 19 18.72 32.43 -24.13
N ALA A 20 17.87 33.38 -24.55
CA ALA A 20 16.58 33.64 -23.91
C ALA A 20 15.64 32.43 -23.98
N MET A 21 15.56 31.76 -25.13
CA MET A 21 14.77 30.53 -25.30
C MET A 21 15.24 29.41 -24.36
N LEU A 22 16.55 29.18 -24.26
CA LEU A 22 17.12 28.19 -23.34
C LEU A 22 16.84 28.53 -21.88
N MET A 23 16.91 29.81 -21.50
CA MET A 23 16.55 30.28 -20.16
C MET A 23 15.08 30.00 -19.85
N LEU A 24 14.15 30.29 -20.77
CA LEU A 24 12.73 30.00 -20.62
C LEU A 24 12.45 28.49 -20.51
N LEU A 25 13.11 27.67 -21.32
CA LEU A 25 13.00 26.20 -21.23
C LEU A 25 13.52 25.68 -19.89
N ARG A 26 14.64 26.22 -19.39
CA ARG A 26 15.19 25.89 -18.07
C ARG A 26 14.25 26.31 -16.94
N GLN A 27 13.65 27.50 -17.04
CA GLN A 27 12.67 27.99 -16.08
C GLN A 27 11.41 27.12 -16.09
N ARG A 28 10.90 26.74 -17.26
CA ARG A 28 9.76 25.83 -17.41
C ARG A 28 10.04 24.45 -16.81
N ARG A 29 11.25 23.89 -17.03
CA ARG A 29 11.67 22.64 -16.38
C ARG A 29 11.72 22.77 -14.86
N ARG A 30 12.33 23.85 -14.33
CA ARG A 30 12.37 24.10 -12.89
C ARG A 30 10.97 24.21 -12.28
N LEU A 31 10.07 24.95 -12.93
CA LEU A 31 8.68 25.08 -12.49
C LEU A 31 7.97 23.74 -12.52
N GLY A 32 8.15 22.95 -13.60
CA GLY A 32 7.62 21.60 -13.70
C GLY A 32 8.10 20.68 -12.57
N HIS A 33 9.39 20.73 -12.23
CA HIS A 33 9.93 19.98 -11.09
C HIS A 33 9.38 20.47 -9.75
N ALA A 34 9.24 21.78 -9.55
CA ALA A 34 8.68 22.33 -8.31
C ALA A 34 7.22 21.92 -8.11
N VAL A 35 6.40 22.00 -9.17
CA VAL A 35 5.01 21.53 -9.16
C VAL A 35 4.95 20.02 -8.91
N TRP A 36 5.78 19.25 -9.61
CA TRP A 36 5.86 17.79 -9.39
C TRP A 36 6.17 17.44 -7.94
N ASN A 37 7.19 18.08 -7.36
CA ASN A 37 7.60 17.83 -5.98
C ASN A 37 6.50 18.20 -4.99
N ALA A 38 5.86 19.37 -5.15
CA ALA A 38 4.75 19.78 -4.29
C ALA A 38 3.56 18.83 -4.39
N CYS A 39 3.17 18.41 -5.60
CA CYS A 39 2.12 17.41 -5.78
C CYS A 39 2.51 16.06 -5.17
N HIS A 40 3.78 15.64 -5.31
CA HIS A 40 4.26 14.39 -4.75
C HIS A 40 4.25 14.40 -3.22
N GLU A 41 4.71 15.49 -2.59
CA GLU A 41 4.67 15.69 -1.14
C GLU A 41 3.24 15.63 -0.60
N LEU A 42 2.31 16.39 -1.21
CA LEU A 42 0.89 16.36 -0.82
C LEU A 42 0.29 14.95 -0.96
N THR A 43 0.61 14.24 -2.05
CA THR A 43 0.13 12.88 -2.27
C THR A 43 0.71 11.90 -1.24
N ALA A 44 1.99 12.06 -0.89
CA ALA A 44 2.68 11.23 0.08
C ALA A 44 2.12 11.44 1.51
N GLU A 45 1.82 12.68 1.89
CA GLU A 45 1.18 12.99 3.17
C GLU A 45 -0.21 12.36 3.28
N ILE A 46 -1.06 12.54 2.25
CA ILE A 46 -2.39 11.92 2.20
C ILE A 46 -2.28 10.39 2.23
N ALA A 47 -1.31 9.82 1.52
CA ALA A 47 -1.07 8.38 1.54
C ALA A 47 -0.71 7.92 2.95
N TRP A 48 0.17 8.64 3.65
CA TRP A 48 0.59 8.32 5.00
C TRP A 48 -0.55 8.42 6.02
N GLU A 49 -1.39 9.45 5.94
CA GLU A 49 -2.58 9.58 6.80
C GLU A 49 -3.57 8.42 6.62
N ARG A 50 -3.65 7.89 5.40
CA ARG A 50 -4.51 6.75 5.07
C ARG A 50 -3.90 5.39 5.43
N MET A 51 -2.61 5.34 5.78
CA MET A 51 -1.97 4.09 6.18
C MET A 51 -2.53 3.59 7.52
N PRO A 52 -2.64 2.26 7.69
CA PRO A 52 -3.05 1.70 8.96
C PRO A 52 -1.99 2.05 10.02
N LYS A 53 -2.45 2.51 11.19
CA LYS A 53 -1.57 2.83 12.33
C LYS A 53 -0.81 1.62 12.85
N ARG A 54 -1.31 0.41 12.60
CA ARG A 54 -0.74 -0.86 13.05
C ARG A 54 -1.01 -1.95 12.02
N ILE A 55 -0.04 -2.83 11.82
CA ILE A 55 -0.18 -4.06 11.05
C ILE A 55 -0.26 -5.20 12.06
N ILE A 56 -1.34 -5.98 12.00
CA ILE A 56 -1.55 -7.15 12.86
C ILE A 56 -1.44 -8.39 11.99
N LEU A 57 -0.47 -9.25 12.28
CA LEU A 57 -0.33 -10.54 11.63
C LEU A 57 -0.97 -11.61 12.53
N LEU A 58 -1.99 -12.28 12.01
CA LEU A 58 -2.70 -13.34 12.71
C LEU A 58 -2.60 -14.63 11.91
N ARG A 59 -2.01 -15.66 12.50
CA ARG A 59 -2.07 -17.03 11.97
C ARG A 59 -3.43 -17.65 12.34
N HIS A 60 -3.97 -18.48 11.45
CA HIS A 60 -5.17 -19.27 11.74
C HIS A 60 -5.00 -20.14 13.01
N GLY A 61 -6.11 -20.48 13.66
CA GLY A 61 -6.13 -21.45 14.76
C GLY A 61 -5.73 -22.85 14.28
N GLN A 62 -5.54 -23.79 15.21
CA GLN A 62 -5.25 -25.19 14.88
C GLN A 62 -6.34 -25.77 13.96
N SER A 63 -5.93 -26.24 12.78
CA SER A 63 -6.80 -26.96 11.84
C SER A 63 -6.79 -28.48 12.06
N GLU A 64 -7.72 -29.18 11.40
CA GLU A 64 -7.77 -30.64 11.35
C GLU A 64 -6.41 -31.26 10.96
N SER A 65 -5.79 -30.80 9.86
CA SER A 65 -4.46 -31.28 9.43
C SER A 65 -3.33 -30.96 10.40
N ASN A 66 -3.47 -29.92 11.23
CA ASN A 66 -2.49 -29.62 12.28
C ASN A 66 -2.60 -30.60 13.46
N ALA A 67 -3.79 -31.19 13.67
CA ALA A 67 -4.00 -32.21 14.69
C ALA A 67 -3.70 -33.62 14.13
N HIS A 68 -4.18 -33.92 12.92
CA HIS A 68 -4.07 -35.21 12.25
C HIS A 68 -3.83 -35.00 10.75
N ILE A 69 -2.59 -35.17 10.31
CA ILE A 69 -2.22 -34.90 8.91
C ILE A 69 -2.88 -35.85 7.90
N GLU A 70 -3.25 -37.05 8.33
CA GLU A 70 -3.85 -38.11 7.50
C GLU A 70 -5.20 -37.70 6.88
N ILE A 71 -5.90 -36.72 7.47
CA ILE A 71 -7.16 -36.17 6.95
C ILE A 71 -7.03 -35.64 5.51
N LEU A 72 -5.82 -35.28 5.08
CA LEU A 72 -5.55 -34.83 3.73
C LEU A 72 -5.82 -35.90 2.66
N ALA A 73 -5.89 -37.17 3.04
CA ALA A 73 -6.29 -38.24 2.14
C ALA A 73 -7.80 -38.22 1.82
N GLU A 74 -8.62 -37.62 2.69
CA GLU A 74 -10.08 -37.64 2.61
C GLU A 74 -10.67 -36.26 2.28
N LYS A 75 -10.02 -35.19 2.75
CA LYS A 75 -10.50 -33.81 2.65
C LYS A 75 -9.38 -32.90 2.10
N PRO A 76 -9.67 -32.08 1.06
CA PRO A 76 -8.64 -31.25 0.45
C PRO A 76 -8.20 -30.11 1.39
N ASP A 77 -6.93 -29.71 1.32
CA ASP A 77 -6.33 -28.76 2.29
C ASP A 77 -7.12 -27.45 2.42
N GLN A 78 -7.62 -26.90 1.32
CA GLN A 78 -8.38 -25.64 1.35
C GLN A 78 -9.69 -25.73 2.15
N ALA A 79 -10.27 -26.92 2.28
CA ALA A 79 -11.52 -27.15 2.97
C ALA A 79 -11.34 -27.51 4.45
N LEU A 80 -10.09 -27.72 4.91
CA LEU A 80 -9.84 -28.15 6.29
C LEU A 80 -10.23 -27.06 7.29
N GLU A 81 -11.00 -27.48 8.28
CA GLU A 81 -11.63 -26.64 9.29
C GLU A 81 -10.74 -26.53 10.53
N LEU A 82 -11.12 -25.65 11.45
CA LEU A 82 -10.56 -25.51 12.77
C LEU A 82 -11.03 -26.63 13.67
N THR A 83 -10.12 -27.13 14.50
CA THR A 83 -10.52 -27.97 15.63
C THR A 83 -11.22 -27.12 16.70
N SER A 84 -11.88 -27.75 17.66
CA SER A 84 -12.41 -27.06 18.85
C SER A 84 -11.34 -26.25 19.59
N LYS A 85 -10.09 -26.75 19.61
CA LYS A 85 -8.93 -26.02 20.15
C LYS A 85 -8.55 -24.81 19.29
N GLY A 86 -8.64 -24.95 17.97
CA GLY A 86 -8.47 -23.84 17.02
C GLY A 86 -9.47 -22.73 17.25
N LEU A 87 -10.75 -23.06 17.46
CA LEU A 87 -11.80 -22.08 17.78
C LEU A 87 -11.49 -21.33 19.09
N GLU A 88 -11.07 -22.02 20.15
CA GLU A 88 -10.68 -21.38 21.41
C GLU A 88 -9.43 -20.50 21.27
N GLN A 89 -8.48 -20.88 20.43
CA GLN A 89 -7.35 -20.02 20.08
C GLN A 89 -7.82 -18.72 19.40
N SER A 90 -8.73 -18.83 18.43
CA SER A 90 -9.31 -17.69 17.73
C SER A 90 -10.08 -16.76 18.69
N LYS A 91 -10.84 -17.30 19.64
CA LYS A 91 -11.53 -16.51 20.68
C LYS A 91 -10.55 -15.71 21.55
N ARG A 92 -9.41 -16.30 21.92
CA ARG A 92 -8.37 -15.58 22.69
C ARG A 92 -7.71 -14.48 21.86
N ALA A 93 -7.40 -14.77 20.59
CA ALA A 93 -6.87 -13.77 19.67
C ALA A 93 -7.85 -12.60 19.49
N ALA A 94 -9.15 -12.89 19.36
CA ALA A 94 -10.21 -11.89 19.25
C ALA A 94 -10.20 -10.92 20.43
N LYS A 95 -10.09 -11.43 21.67
CA LYS A 95 -10.01 -10.60 22.88
C LYS A 95 -8.80 -9.66 22.85
N HIS A 96 -7.64 -10.16 22.42
CA HIS A 96 -6.43 -9.34 22.32
C HIS A 96 -6.55 -8.27 21.22
N ILE A 97 -7.06 -8.63 20.04
CA ILE A 97 -7.25 -7.70 18.92
C ILE A 97 -8.24 -6.59 19.32
N LYS A 98 -9.37 -6.94 19.94
CA LYS A 98 -10.34 -5.96 20.44
C LYS A 98 -9.71 -4.99 21.45
N LYS A 99 -8.88 -5.49 22.37
CA LYS A 99 -8.14 -4.65 23.32
C LYS A 99 -7.15 -3.71 22.61
N LEU A 100 -6.47 -4.16 21.56
CA LEU A 100 -5.55 -3.34 20.78
C LEU A 100 -6.28 -2.25 19.97
N LEU A 101 -7.42 -2.59 19.34
CA LEU A 101 -8.21 -1.65 18.54
C LEU A 101 -8.85 -0.54 19.38
N GLY A 102 -9.26 -0.86 20.61
CA GLY A 102 -10.05 0.06 21.44
C GLY A 102 -11.45 0.29 20.87
N ALA A 103 -12.18 1.26 21.43
CA ALA A 103 -13.59 1.48 21.11
C ALA A 103 -13.86 2.04 19.69
N THR A 104 -12.88 2.73 19.09
CA THR A 104 -13.04 3.43 17.80
C THR A 104 -12.11 2.89 16.70
N GLY A 105 -11.41 1.78 16.97
CA GLY A 105 -10.47 1.18 16.03
C GLY A 105 -11.19 0.64 14.79
N ARG A 106 -10.76 1.07 13.60
CA ARG A 106 -11.20 0.50 12.32
C ARG A 106 -10.20 -0.56 11.88
N LEU A 107 -10.71 -1.62 11.26
CA LEU A 107 -9.90 -2.72 10.74
C LEU A 107 -10.08 -2.83 9.22
N SER A 108 -8.99 -3.05 8.51
CA SER A 108 -8.99 -3.56 7.15
C SER A 108 -8.37 -4.95 7.19
N VAL A 109 -9.02 -5.92 6.55
CA VAL A 109 -8.66 -7.34 6.66
C VAL A 109 -8.27 -7.87 5.30
N ILE A 110 -7.10 -8.51 5.25
CA ILE A 110 -6.68 -9.34 4.14
C ILE A 110 -6.70 -10.77 4.66
N LEU A 111 -7.49 -11.61 3.99
CA LEU A 111 -7.78 -12.96 4.46
C LEU A 111 -7.49 -13.99 3.37
N SER A 112 -6.87 -15.10 3.76
CA SER A 112 -6.66 -16.26 2.89
C SER A 112 -8.00 -16.97 2.62
N PRO A 113 -8.21 -17.55 1.42
CA PRO A 113 -9.47 -18.22 1.08
C PRO A 113 -9.68 -19.58 1.77
N PHE A 114 -8.71 -20.07 2.54
CA PHE A 114 -8.77 -21.39 3.19
C PHE A 114 -9.76 -21.38 4.36
N GLU A 115 -10.51 -22.46 4.54
CA GLU A 115 -11.62 -22.54 5.51
C GLU A 115 -11.15 -22.23 6.94
N ARG A 116 -10.07 -22.86 7.40
CA ARG A 116 -9.41 -22.54 8.68
C ARG A 116 -9.12 -21.04 8.90
N CYS A 117 -8.83 -20.28 7.84
CA CYS A 117 -8.63 -18.84 7.93
C CYS A 117 -9.96 -18.09 8.02
N GLN A 118 -10.96 -18.50 7.22
CA GLN A 118 -12.32 -17.95 7.24
C GLN A 118 -12.97 -18.13 8.62
N GLU A 119 -12.91 -19.33 9.20
CA GLU A 119 -13.44 -19.62 10.53
C GLU A 119 -12.69 -18.86 11.63
N THR A 120 -11.35 -18.77 11.54
CA THR A 120 -10.55 -17.96 12.48
C THR A 120 -11.04 -16.52 12.48
N TRP A 121 -11.22 -15.94 11.28
CA TRP A 121 -11.71 -14.58 11.13
C TRP A 121 -13.17 -14.45 11.59
N GLY A 122 -14.04 -15.40 11.27
CA GLY A 122 -15.44 -15.41 11.72
C GLY A 122 -15.57 -15.29 13.24
N VAL A 123 -14.75 -16.06 13.98
CA VAL A 123 -14.66 -15.96 15.45
C VAL A 123 -14.15 -14.59 15.90
N VAL A 124 -13.15 -14.02 15.22
CA VAL A 124 -12.56 -12.71 15.57
C VAL A 124 -13.55 -11.56 15.33
N GLU A 125 -14.25 -11.60 14.21
CA GLU A 125 -15.30 -10.66 13.83
C GLU A 125 -16.50 -10.74 14.80
N GLY A 126 -16.69 -11.91 15.43
CA GLY A 126 -17.81 -12.17 16.33
C GLY A 126 -19.05 -12.66 15.61
N LYS A 127 -18.90 -13.22 14.40
CA LYS A 127 -19.95 -14.01 13.76
C LYS A 127 -20.16 -15.27 14.59
N SER A 128 -21.42 -15.64 14.81
CA SER A 128 -21.73 -16.95 15.39
C SER A 128 -21.35 -17.99 14.33
N VAL A 129 -20.34 -18.79 14.64
CA VAL A 129 -19.97 -19.99 13.87
C VAL A 129 -20.92 -21.10 14.25
#